data_AF-A0A816VDX6-F1
#
_entry.id   AF-A0A816VDX6-F1
#
_cell.length_a   1.000
_cell.length_b   1.000
_cell.length_c   1.000
_cell.angle_alpha   90.00
_cell.angle_beta   90.00
_cell.angle_gamma   90.00
#
_symmetry.space_group_name_H-M   'P 1'
#
loop_
_entity.id
_entity.type
_entity.pdbx_description
1 polymer ?
#
loop_
_entity_poly.entity_id
_entity_poly.type
_entity_poly.pdbx_seq_one_letter_code
_entity_poly.pdbx_strand_id
1 'polypeptide(L)'
;MVFVEWQNHRDKNLEVKYKNKYKRLRKLAKTKIEHRQEEYWDEVCKDIEKFIKSNDPAAAFSIIRRLKGGSKRVENMPIEDKNGKVLVNSTDQLKRCREYFCELLNVHSTVDPYVINKVQIATTARLELERQNAQPSFEEVKRALNQMKSRKAPGSDEVTADILRADAEPVIK
;
A
#
# COMPACT_ATOMS: atom_id res chain seq x y z
N MET A 1 6.49 -35.68 33.13
CA MET A 1 6.77 -35.20 31.75
C MET A 1 7.60 -36.24 31.03
N VAL A 2 7.26 -36.61 29.79
CA VAL A 2 7.86 -37.79 29.10
C VAL A 2 9.35 -37.63 28.78
N PHE A 3 9.81 -36.39 28.63
CA PHE A 3 11.24 -36.07 28.55
C PHE A 3 11.99 -36.38 29.86
N VAL A 4 11.40 -36.00 30.99
CA VAL A 4 11.95 -36.26 32.34
C VAL A 4 11.93 -37.76 32.65
N GLU A 5 10.86 -38.48 32.25
CA GLU A 5 10.80 -39.95 32.35
C GLU A 5 11.91 -40.63 31.57
N TRP A 6 12.24 -40.16 30.36
CA TRP A 6 13.38 -40.69 29.61
C TRP A 6 14.73 -40.37 30.29
N GLN A 7 14.93 -39.15 30.79
CA GLN A 7 16.17 -38.77 31.47
C GLN A 7 16.44 -39.60 32.75
N ASN A 8 15.38 -39.93 33.52
CA ASN A 8 15.48 -40.72 34.74
C ASN A 8 15.78 -42.23 34.51
N HIS A 9 15.77 -42.67 33.25
CA HIS A 9 15.98 -44.07 32.85
C HIS A 9 17.15 -44.26 31.86
N ARG A 10 17.99 -43.24 31.63
CA ARG A 10 19.32 -43.42 31.01
C ARG A 10 20.10 -44.45 31.85
N ASP A 11 20.63 -45.52 31.24
CA ASP A 11 21.31 -46.67 31.88
C ASP A 11 20.45 -47.77 32.54
N LYS A 12 19.12 -47.74 32.41
CA LYS A 12 18.26 -48.85 32.86
C LYS A 12 17.77 -49.67 31.67
N ASN A 13 17.47 -50.96 31.86
CA ASN A 13 16.89 -51.85 30.84
C ASN A 13 15.60 -51.30 30.16
N LEU A 14 14.96 -50.29 30.76
CA LEU A 14 13.77 -49.62 30.25
C LEU A 14 14.05 -48.35 29.41
N GLU A 15 15.31 -47.94 29.24
CA GLU A 15 15.68 -46.69 28.51
C GLU A 15 15.06 -46.66 27.11
N VAL A 16 15.16 -47.76 26.37
CA VAL A 16 14.65 -47.89 25.00
C VAL A 16 13.15 -47.60 24.93
N LYS A 17 12.37 -48.08 25.91
CA LYS A 17 10.92 -47.86 25.99
C LYS A 17 10.60 -46.37 26.17
N TYR A 18 11.23 -45.70 27.14
CA TYR A 18 10.98 -44.29 27.42
C TYR A 18 11.53 -43.35 26.33
N LYS A 19 12.68 -43.70 25.75
CA LYS A 19 13.26 -43.00 24.59
C LYS A 19 12.34 -43.08 23.37
N ASN A 20 11.78 -44.25 23.07
CA ASN A 20 10.83 -44.43 21.97
C ASN A 20 9.51 -43.68 22.22
N LYS A 21 8.99 -43.70 23.45
CA LYS A 21 7.81 -42.92 23.87
C LYS A 21 8.04 -41.42 23.67
N TYR A 22 9.19 -40.89 24.13
CA TYR A 22 9.57 -39.49 23.94
C TYR A 22 9.69 -39.11 22.45
N LYS A 23 10.41 -39.92 21.65
CA LYS A 23 10.54 -39.69 20.20
C LYS A 23 9.18 -39.65 19.49
N ARG A 24 8.28 -40.58 19.81
CA ARG A 24 6.93 -40.63 19.23
C ARG A 24 6.13 -39.37 19.56
N LEU A 25 6.11 -38.95 20.83
CA LEU A 25 5.35 -37.79 21.26
C LEU A 25 5.95 -36.48 20.74
N ARG A 26 7.28 -36.36 20.69
CA ARG A 26 7.95 -35.21 20.07
C ARG A 26 7.62 -35.10 18.58
N LYS A 27 7.64 -36.22 17.85
CA LYS A 27 7.24 -36.26 16.43
C LYS A 27 5.78 -35.84 16.27
N LEU A 28 4.87 -36.39 17.08
CA LEU A 28 3.46 -36.05 17.05
C LEU A 28 3.22 -34.56 17.33
N ALA A 29 3.88 -34.01 18.35
CA ALA A 29 3.78 -32.59 18.69
C ALA A 29 4.29 -31.72 17.54
N LYS A 30 5.46 -32.06 16.97
CA LYS A 30 6.03 -31.35 15.82
C LYS A 30 5.05 -31.34 14.64
N THR A 31 4.53 -32.51 14.26
CA THR A 31 3.56 -32.62 13.14
C THR A 31 2.29 -31.81 13.40
N LYS A 32 1.76 -31.81 14.62
CA LYS A 32 0.58 -30.98 14.96
C LYS A 32 0.86 -29.49 14.88
N ILE A 33 2.04 -29.06 15.31
CA ILE A 33 2.44 -27.64 15.24
C ILE A 33 2.60 -27.21 13.78
N GLU A 34 3.27 -28.03 12.96
CA GLU A 34 3.43 -27.78 11.52
C GLU A 34 2.06 -27.67 10.83
N HIS A 35 1.18 -28.64 11.09
CA HIS A 35 -0.18 -28.60 10.52
C HIS A 35 -0.96 -27.35 10.94
N ARG A 36 -0.90 -26.97 12.23
CA ARG A 36 -1.60 -25.75 12.68
C ARG A 36 -0.99 -24.47 12.10
N GLN A 37 0.33 -24.45 11.83
CA GLN A 37 0.97 -23.33 11.16
C GLN A 37 0.46 -23.20 9.72
N GLU A 38 0.36 -24.30 8.98
CA GLU A 38 -0.21 -24.33 7.63
C GLU A 38 -1.67 -23.85 7.63
N GLU A 39 -2.52 -24.41 8.50
CA GLU A 39 -3.92 -24.00 8.64
C GLU A 39 -4.07 -22.50 8.93
N TYR A 40 -3.22 -21.96 9.81
CA TYR A 40 -3.23 -20.54 10.14
C TYR A 40 -2.91 -19.67 8.92
N TRP A 41 -1.94 -20.06 8.09
CA TRP A 41 -1.61 -19.31 6.89
C TRP A 41 -2.72 -19.39 5.84
N ASP A 42 -3.36 -20.55 5.70
CA ASP A 42 -4.53 -20.71 4.83
C ASP A 42 -5.71 -19.84 5.28
N GLU A 43 -5.98 -19.77 6.58
CA GLU A 43 -6.99 -18.88 7.17
C GLU A 43 -6.70 -17.41 6.85
N VAL A 44 -5.46 -16.98 7.05
CA VAL A 44 -5.01 -15.61 6.74
C VAL A 44 -5.19 -15.27 5.26
N CYS A 45 -4.79 -16.18 4.36
CA CYS A 45 -4.94 -15.98 2.92
C CYS A 45 -6.42 -15.86 2.52
N LYS A 46 -7.28 -16.73 3.06
CA LYS A 46 -8.74 -16.70 2.82
C LYS A 46 -9.35 -15.38 3.27
N ASP A 47 -8.95 -14.86 4.43
CA ASP A 47 -9.43 -13.58 4.93
C ASP A 47 -9.02 -12.43 4.01
N ILE A 48 -7.75 -12.38 3.60
CA ILE A 48 -7.25 -11.35 2.67
C ILE A 48 -8.02 -11.39 1.35
N GLU A 49 -8.19 -12.57 0.76
CA GLU A 49 -8.96 -12.73 -0.48
C GLU A 49 -10.41 -12.29 -0.33
N LYS A 50 -11.05 -12.62 0.80
CA LYS A 50 -12.44 -12.23 1.09
C LYS A 50 -12.58 -10.71 1.13
N PHE A 51 -11.66 -10.00 1.78
CA PHE A 51 -11.68 -8.54 1.82
C PHE A 51 -11.46 -7.91 0.44
N ILE A 52 -10.55 -8.46 -0.36
CA ILE A 52 -10.33 -8.01 -1.75
C ILE A 52 -11.60 -8.22 -2.59
N LYS A 53 -12.21 -9.41 -2.52
CA LYS A 53 -13.47 -9.73 -3.22
C LYS A 53 -14.65 -8.85 -2.78
N SER A 54 -14.63 -8.38 -1.53
CA SER A 54 -15.65 -7.49 -0.97
C SER A 54 -15.37 -6.00 -1.25
N ASN A 55 -14.36 -5.68 -2.07
CA ASN A 55 -13.91 -4.32 -2.39
C ASN A 55 -13.47 -3.50 -1.15
N ASP A 56 -12.89 -4.16 -0.14
CA ASP A 56 -12.27 -3.52 1.03
C ASP A 56 -10.76 -3.79 1.08
N PRO A 57 -9.96 -3.12 0.23
CA PRO A 57 -8.50 -3.29 0.24
C PRO A 57 -7.87 -2.77 1.54
N ALA A 58 -8.52 -1.82 2.24
CA ALA A 58 -7.98 -1.26 3.48
C ALA A 58 -7.93 -2.32 4.59
N ALA A 59 -8.99 -3.13 4.72
CA ALA A 59 -9.00 -4.27 5.65
C ALA A 59 -7.97 -5.34 5.26
N ALA A 60 -7.86 -5.69 3.97
CA ALA A 60 -6.86 -6.65 3.49
C ALA A 60 -5.42 -6.22 3.85
N PHE A 61 -5.07 -4.96 3.57
CA PHE A 61 -3.75 -4.42 3.91
C PHE A 61 -3.51 -4.30 5.42
N SER A 62 -4.56 -4.16 6.23
CA SER A 62 -4.44 -4.13 7.69
C SER A 62 -3.92 -5.47 8.25
N ILE A 63 -4.36 -6.60 7.68
CA ILE A 63 -3.90 -7.95 8.05
C ILE A 63 -2.41 -8.10 7.70
N ILE A 64 -2.03 -7.72 6.47
CA ILE A 64 -0.63 -7.77 6.01
C ILE A 64 0.27 -6.92 6.91
N ARG A 65 -0.19 -5.71 7.27
CA ARG A 65 0.55 -4.81 8.16
C ARG A 65 0.75 -5.41 9.55
N ARG A 66 -0.29 -6.05 10.11
CA ARG A 66 -0.21 -6.78 11.39
C ARG A 66 0.82 -7.90 11.34
N LEU A 67 0.83 -8.69 10.25
CA LEU A 67 1.79 -9.79 10.06
C LEU A 67 3.24 -9.31 9.92
N LYS A 68 3.46 -8.15 9.28
CA LYS A 68 4.80 -7.54 9.15
C LYS A 68 5.35 -6.98 10.46
N GLY A 69 4.61 -7.08 11.58
CA GLY A 69 4.98 -6.43 12.84
C GLY A 69 4.85 -4.91 12.77
N GLY A 70 4.07 -4.39 11.81
CA GLY A 70 3.82 -2.96 11.68
C GLY A 70 3.17 -2.43 12.96
N SER A 71 3.79 -1.39 13.51
CA SER A 71 3.37 -0.67 14.71
C SER A 71 1.85 -0.55 14.80
N LYS A 72 1.33 -0.63 16.05
CA LYS A 72 0.02 -0.07 16.39
C LYS A 72 -0.11 1.23 15.62
N ARG A 73 -1.22 1.42 14.91
CA ARG A 73 -1.56 2.75 14.39
C ARG A 73 -1.22 3.72 15.52
N VAL A 74 -0.53 4.81 15.21
CA VAL A 74 -0.53 5.97 16.12
C VAL A 74 -2.00 6.38 16.14
N GLU A 75 -2.77 5.71 16.98
CA GLU A 75 -4.17 5.97 17.17
C GLU A 75 -4.18 7.28 17.90
N ASN A 76 -4.60 8.28 17.14
CA ASN A 76 -5.07 9.55 17.63
C ASN A 76 -3.93 10.39 18.18
N MET A 77 -3.25 11.12 17.27
CA MET A 77 -2.88 12.49 17.65
C MET A 77 -4.19 13.15 18.11
N PRO A 78 -4.31 13.53 19.39
CA PRO A 78 -5.53 14.12 19.90
C PRO A 78 -5.82 15.40 19.11
N ILE A 79 -7.00 15.45 18.49
CA ILE A 79 -7.46 16.66 17.82
C ILE A 79 -8.11 17.53 18.88
N GLU A 80 -7.63 18.75 19.04
CA GLU A 80 -8.20 19.72 19.97
C GLU A 80 -9.22 20.62 19.27
N ASP A 81 -10.26 20.99 19.99
CA ASP A 81 -11.13 22.10 19.61
C ASP A 81 -10.37 23.43 19.68
N LYS A 82 -11.03 24.53 19.29
CA LYS A 82 -10.41 25.86 19.31
C LYS A 82 -10.03 26.34 20.71
N ASN A 83 -10.61 25.77 21.76
CA ASN A 83 -10.38 26.14 23.14
C ASN A 83 -9.32 25.23 23.81
N GLY A 84 -8.67 24.35 23.04
CA GLY A 84 -7.65 23.41 23.55
C GLY A 84 -8.22 22.17 24.22
N LYS A 85 -9.51 21.86 24.03
CA LYS A 85 -10.13 20.64 24.57
C LYS A 85 -9.96 19.49 23.57
N VAL A 86 -9.39 18.39 24.04
CA VAL A 86 -9.25 17.16 23.24
C VAL A 86 -10.62 16.57 22.87
N LEU A 87 -10.81 16.34 21.57
CA LEU A 87 -11.99 15.71 20.99
C LEU A 87 -11.80 14.19 20.90
N VAL A 88 -12.67 13.44 21.58
CA VAL A 88 -12.61 11.98 21.62
C VAL A 88 -13.54 11.32 20.58
N ASN A 89 -14.63 12.00 20.22
CA ASN A 89 -15.62 11.48 19.27
C ASN A 89 -15.22 11.76 17.82
N SER A 90 -15.27 10.73 16.97
CA SER A 90 -14.96 10.81 15.53
C SER A 90 -15.81 11.86 14.80
N THR A 91 -17.09 12.01 15.13
CA THR A 91 -17.95 13.02 14.47
C THR A 91 -17.49 14.44 14.77
N ASP A 92 -17.03 14.68 15.99
CA ASP A 92 -16.61 16.01 16.44
C ASP A 92 -15.23 16.35 15.90
N GLN A 93 -14.34 15.35 15.81
CA GLN A 93 -13.06 15.47 15.11
C GLN A 93 -13.26 15.84 13.63
N LEU A 94 -14.18 15.18 12.93
CA LEU A 94 -14.50 15.51 11.53
C LEU A 94 -15.05 16.93 11.38
N LYS A 95 -15.95 17.36 12.28
CA LYS A 95 -16.45 18.75 12.31
C LYS A 95 -15.31 19.74 12.52
N ARG A 96 -14.44 19.49 13.50
CA ARG A 96 -13.28 20.34 13.79
C ARG A 96 -12.31 20.43 12.62
N CYS A 97 -12.04 19.31 11.94
CA CYS A 97 -11.25 19.28 10.71
C CYS A 97 -11.89 20.14 9.62
N ARG A 98 -13.21 20.00 9.39
CA ARG A 98 -13.94 20.82 8.41
C ARG A 98 -13.83 22.30 8.74
N GLU A 99 -14.08 22.69 9.99
CA GLU A 99 -13.95 24.08 10.46
C GLU A 99 -12.54 24.63 10.21
N TYR A 100 -11.50 23.88 10.61
CA TYR A 100 -10.10 24.28 10.42
C TYR A 100 -9.76 24.50 8.94
N PHE A 101 -10.11 23.55 8.06
CA PHE A 101 -9.85 23.70 6.63
C PHE A 101 -10.68 24.82 6.00
N CYS A 102 -11.92 25.02 6.44
CA CYS A 102 -12.74 26.11 5.95
C CYS A 102 -12.12 27.47 6.29
N GLU A 103 -11.63 27.66 7.52
CA GLU A 103 -10.96 28.88 7.96
C GLU A 103 -9.62 29.10 7.27
N LEU A 104 -8.83 28.04 7.12
CA LEU A 104 -7.50 28.11 6.51
C LEU A 104 -7.55 28.39 5.01
N LEU A 105 -8.48 27.74 4.29
CA LEU A 105 -8.51 27.76 2.82
C LEU A 105 -9.46 28.83 2.26
N ASN A 106 -10.53 29.19 2.96
CA ASN A 106 -11.49 30.21 2.49
C ASN A 106 -11.19 31.59 3.08
N VAL A 107 -9.90 31.92 3.24
CA VAL A 107 -9.52 33.28 3.59
C VAL A 107 -9.85 34.17 2.39
N HIS A 108 -10.90 34.98 2.54
CA HIS A 108 -11.24 36.03 1.59
C HIS A 108 -10.13 37.09 1.61
N SER A 109 -9.09 36.87 0.82
CA SER A 109 -8.07 37.89 0.58
C SER A 109 -8.63 38.91 -0.40
N THR A 110 -8.62 40.18 0.00
CA THR A 110 -8.79 41.29 -0.93
C THR A 110 -7.47 41.46 -1.68
N VAL A 111 -7.30 40.70 -2.76
CA VAL A 111 -6.15 40.90 -3.63
C VAL A 111 -6.40 42.19 -4.42
N ASP A 112 -5.55 43.19 -4.22
CA ASP A 112 -5.60 44.43 -4.98
C ASP A 112 -5.41 44.10 -6.48
N PRO A 113 -6.38 44.45 -7.36
CA PRO A 113 -6.25 44.24 -8.79
C PRO A 113 -4.98 44.87 -9.37
N TYR A 114 -4.47 45.94 -8.77
CA TYR A 114 -3.20 46.56 -9.17
C TYR A 114 -1.99 45.66 -8.87
N VAL A 115 -2.02 44.89 -7.78
CA VAL A 115 -0.99 43.90 -7.44
C VAL A 115 -1.06 42.71 -8.39
N ILE A 116 -2.26 42.23 -8.75
CA ILE A 116 -2.45 41.18 -9.76
C ILE A 116 -1.88 41.62 -11.11
N ASN A 117 -2.19 42.85 -11.55
CA ASN A 117 -1.68 43.39 -12.81
C ASN A 117 -0.15 43.62 -12.81
N LYS A 118 0.48 43.67 -11.62
CA LYS A 118 1.94 43.71 -11.48
C LYS A 118 2.59 42.33 -11.48
N VAL A 119 1.83 41.25 -11.33
CA VAL A 119 2.36 39.89 -11.49
C VAL A 119 2.69 39.72 -12.97
N GLN A 120 3.98 39.79 -13.30
CA GLN A 120 4.47 39.36 -14.60
C GLN A 120 4.28 37.84 -14.70
N ILE A 121 3.16 37.44 -15.30
CA ILE A 121 3.03 36.08 -15.82
C ILE A 121 4.11 35.99 -16.90
N ALA A 122 5.07 35.08 -16.73
CA ALA A 122 6.01 34.78 -17.78
C ALA A 122 5.21 34.25 -18.97
N THR A 123 4.86 35.14 -19.90
CA THR A 123 4.23 34.74 -21.14
C THR A 123 5.25 33.90 -21.88
N THR A 124 4.88 32.65 -22.14
CA THR A 124 5.65 31.76 -23.00
C THR A 124 5.96 32.53 -24.28
N ALA A 125 7.24 32.64 -24.63
CA ALA A 125 7.65 33.40 -25.82
C ALA A 125 6.80 32.96 -27.01
N ARG A 126 6.39 33.88 -27.86
CA ARG A 126 5.49 33.58 -28.99
C ARG A 126 5.95 32.37 -29.81
N LEU A 127 7.26 32.23 -30.01
CA LEU A 127 7.89 31.10 -30.69
C LEU A 127 7.67 29.75 -29.97
N GLU A 128 7.69 29.76 -28.64
CA GLU A 128 7.45 28.55 -27.84
C GLU A 128 5.97 28.18 -27.84
N LEU A 129 5.07 29.17 -27.86
CA LEU A 129 3.64 28.92 -28.02
C LEU A 129 3.32 28.35 -29.40
N GLU A 130 3.94 28.89 -30.45
CA GLU A 130 3.85 28.37 -31.82
C GLU A 130 4.39 26.94 -31.91
N ARG A 131 5.51 26.63 -31.23
CA ARG A 131 6.07 25.26 -31.14
C ARG A 131 5.13 24.29 -30.43
N GLN A 132 4.53 24.68 -29.31
CA GLN A 132 3.61 23.83 -28.55
C GLN A 132 2.29 23.58 -29.29
N ASN A 133 1.84 24.54 -30.10
CA ASN A 133 0.63 24.42 -30.91
C ASN A 133 0.86 23.76 -32.28
N ALA A 134 2.12 23.52 -32.66
CA ALA A 134 2.44 22.83 -33.91
C ALA A 134 2.02 21.36 -33.83
N GLN A 135 1.64 20.79 -34.98
CA GLN A 135 1.35 19.37 -35.08
C GLN A 135 2.62 18.55 -34.77
N PRO A 136 2.56 17.51 -33.92
CA PRO A 136 3.74 16.72 -33.59
C PRO A 136 4.27 15.98 -34.81
N SER A 137 5.59 16.03 -35.01
CA SER A 137 6.26 15.26 -36.06
C SER A 137 6.37 13.77 -35.70
N PHE A 138 6.47 12.91 -36.72
CA PHE A 138 6.67 11.48 -36.51
C PHE A 138 7.94 11.18 -35.67
N GLU A 139 9.01 11.95 -35.88
CA GLU A 139 10.24 11.80 -35.11
C GLU A 139 10.07 12.18 -33.63
N GLU A 140 9.31 13.23 -33.33
CA GLU A 140 8.98 13.60 -31.95
C GLU A 140 8.17 12.52 -31.26
N VAL A 141 7.16 11.97 -31.93
CA VAL A 141 6.35 10.86 -31.40
C VAL A 141 7.24 9.63 -31.15
N LYS A 142 8.11 9.28 -32.09
CA LYS A 142 9.07 8.17 -31.94
C LYS A 142 10.03 8.39 -30.77
N ARG A 143 10.56 9.60 -30.61
CA ARG A 143 11.43 9.96 -29.47
C ARG A 143 10.69 9.88 -28.14
N ALA A 144 9.46 10.41 -28.08
CA ALA A 144 8.63 10.36 -26.87
C ALA A 144 8.34 8.89 -26.48
N LEU A 145 7.92 8.05 -27.43
CA LEU A 145 7.69 6.63 -27.20
C LEU A 145 8.94 5.89 -26.70
N ASN A 146 10.14 6.26 -27.18
CA ASN A 146 11.39 5.69 -26.70
C ASN A 146 11.79 6.16 -25.29
N GLN A 147 11.38 7.37 -24.89
CA GLN A 147 11.61 7.88 -23.53
C GLN A 147 10.63 7.30 -22.49
N MET A 148 9.48 6.78 -22.94
CA MET A 148 8.51 6.14 -22.05
C MET A 148 9.06 4.84 -21.44
N LYS A 149 8.80 4.65 -20.14
CA LYS A 149 9.24 3.45 -19.40
C LYS A 149 8.42 2.23 -19.81
N SER A 150 9.11 1.14 -20.13
CA SER A 150 8.51 -0.17 -20.40
C SER A 150 7.93 -0.83 -19.14
N ARG A 151 7.04 -1.81 -19.34
CA ARG A 151 6.41 -2.62 -18.27
C ARG A 151 5.64 -1.81 -17.23
N LYS A 152 5.12 -0.65 -17.62
CA LYS A 152 4.14 0.07 -16.81
C LYS A 152 2.76 -0.56 -17.00
N ALA A 153 1.97 -0.57 -15.93
CA ALA A 153 0.59 -1.01 -16.00
C ALA A 153 -0.17 -0.11 -17.00
N PRO A 154 -1.07 -0.67 -17.81
CA PRO A 154 -1.87 0.11 -18.75
C PRO A 154 -2.84 1.04 -18.01
N GLY A 155 -3.30 2.06 -18.74
CA GLY A 155 -4.40 2.91 -18.29
C GLY A 155 -5.76 2.21 -18.42
N SER A 156 -6.84 2.97 -18.32
CA SER A 156 -8.20 2.49 -18.58
C SER A 156 -8.44 2.08 -20.03
N ASP A 157 -7.56 2.48 -20.94
CA ASP A 157 -7.56 2.12 -22.36
C ASP A 157 -6.89 0.77 -22.65
N GLU A 158 -6.29 0.12 -21.65
CA GLU A 158 -5.57 -1.16 -21.77
C GLU A 158 -4.33 -1.10 -22.69
N VAL A 159 -3.90 0.09 -23.12
CA VAL A 159 -2.77 0.29 -24.03
C VAL A 159 -1.49 0.57 -23.23
N THR A 160 -0.40 -0.08 -23.61
CA THR A 160 0.92 0.13 -23.00
C THR A 160 1.90 0.77 -23.98
N ALA A 161 2.92 1.45 -23.45
CA ALA A 161 4.01 1.99 -24.26
C ALA A 161 4.73 0.92 -25.10
N ASP A 162 4.77 -0.32 -24.61
CA ASP A 162 5.40 -1.44 -25.30
C ASP A 162 4.58 -1.89 -26.53
N ILE A 163 3.24 -1.86 -26.43
CA ILE A 163 2.34 -2.10 -27.57
C ILE A 163 2.53 -1.03 -28.64
N LEU A 164 2.54 0.25 -28.23
CA LEU A 164 2.72 1.38 -29.15
C LEU A 164 4.10 1.36 -29.85
N ARG A 165 5.14 0.87 -29.17
CA ARG A 165 6.48 0.74 -29.75
C ARG A 165 6.59 -0.43 -30.72
N ALA A 166 5.86 -1.52 -30.48
CA ALA A 166 5.82 -2.68 -31.37
C ALA A 166 5.12 -2.37 -32.70
N ASP A 167 4.09 -1.51 -32.65
CA ASP A 167 3.31 -1.09 -33.84
C ASP A 167 3.85 0.19 -34.49
N ALA A 168 4.96 0.75 -33.98
CA ALA A 168 5.60 1.95 -34.54
C ALA A 168 6.42 1.68 -35.80
N GLU A 169 6.50 0.42 -36.27
CA GLU A 169 6.97 0.13 -37.61
C GLU A 169 5.86 0.44 -38.62
N PRO A 170 6.13 1.26 -39.65
CA PRO A 170 5.10 1.64 -40.58
C PRO A 170 4.62 0.41 -41.36
N VAL A 171 3.35 0.04 -41.16
CA VAL A 171 2.60 -0.76 -42.15
C VAL A 171 2.31 0.16 -43.34
N ILE A 172 3.34 0.44 -44.14
CA ILE A 172 3.17 1.03 -45.46
C ILE A 172 2.96 -0.11 -46.44
N LYS A 173 1.74 -0.20 -46.99
CA LYS A 173 1.49 -0.72 -48.33
C LYS A 173 1.11 0.45 -49.22
#